data_AF-A0A5B1R6L8-F1
#
_entry.id   AF-A0A5B1R6L8-F1
#
_cell.length_a   1.000
_cell.length_b   1.000
_cell.length_c   1.000
_cell.angle_alpha   90.00
_cell.angle_beta   90.00
_cell.angle_gamma   90.00
#
_symmetry.space_group_name_H-M   'P 1'
#
loop_
_entity.id
_entity.type
_entity.pdbx_description
1 polymer ?
#
loop_
_entity_poly.entity_id
_entity_poly.type
_entity_poly.pdbx_seq_one_letter_code
_entity_poly.pdbx_strand_id
1 'polypeptide(L)'
;LRKRGVPVEYARWAHHKLKGRKTCLTFDGSDPFLFELPCGTDQGCPSSGIWFQFYNADLLDIPQLNNEEYGVAFVDDTAYVAVADTM
;
A
#
# COMPACT_ATOMS: atom_id res chain seq x y z
N LEU A 1 -3.17 8.80 0.11
CA LEU A 1 -4.54 9.37 0.12
C LEU A 1 -4.56 10.89 -0.10
N ARG A 2 -4.21 11.73 0.88
CA ARG A 2 -4.30 13.21 0.76
C ARG A 2 -3.55 13.79 -0.44
N LYS A 3 -2.30 13.33 -0.69
CA LYS A 3 -1.48 13.73 -1.86
C LYS A 3 -2.20 13.47 -3.19
N ARG A 4 -3.04 12.43 -3.25
CA ARG A 4 -3.76 11.99 -4.46
C ARG A 4 -5.17 12.57 -4.57
N GLY A 5 -5.47 13.66 -3.85
CA GLY A 5 -6.75 14.38 -3.97
C GLY A 5 -7.95 13.70 -3.30
N VAL A 6 -7.75 12.62 -2.54
CA VAL A 6 -8.84 11.95 -1.81
C VAL A 6 -9.39 12.89 -0.72
N PRO A 7 -10.72 13.07 -0.61
CA PRO A 7 -11.33 13.90 0.43
C PRO A 7 -10.86 13.54 1.84
N VAL A 8 -10.71 14.57 2.69
CA VAL A 8 -10.05 14.45 3.99
C VAL A 8 -10.81 13.50 4.93
N GLU A 9 -12.12 13.40 4.76
CA GLU A 9 -13.03 12.53 5.51
C GLU A 9 -12.62 11.06 5.33
N TYR A 10 -12.31 10.64 4.10
CA TYR A 10 -11.88 9.27 3.81
C TYR A 10 -10.46 9.01 4.32
N ALA A 11 -9.55 9.99 4.22
CA ALA A 11 -8.21 9.86 4.79
C ALA A 11 -8.25 9.76 6.32
N ARG A 12 -9.14 10.52 6.97
CA ARG A 12 -9.36 10.46 8.41
C ARG A 12 -9.98 9.13 8.82
N TRP A 13 -10.96 8.63 8.06
CA TRP A 13 -11.54 7.30 8.30
C TRP A 13 -10.48 6.19 8.21
N ALA A 14 -9.61 6.23 7.20
CA ALA A 14 -8.49 5.28 7.09
C ALA A 14 -7.55 5.33 8.29
N HIS A 15 -7.18 6.54 8.73
CA HIS A 15 -6.37 6.72 9.94
C HIS A 15 -7.04 6.11 11.18
N HIS A 16 -8.33 6.41 11.41
CA HIS A 16 -9.05 5.87 12.57
C HIS A 16 -9.15 4.36 12.55
N LYS A 17 -9.43 3.76 11.37
CA LYS A 17 -9.51 2.30 11.25
C LYS A 17 -8.17 1.63 11.54
N LEU A 18 -7.06 2.21 11.07
CA LEU A 18 -5.75 1.59 11.18
C LEU A 18 -5.06 1.82 12.53
N LYS A 19 -5.51 2.83 13.30
CA LYS A 19 -4.91 3.21 14.58
C LYS A 19 -5.27 2.24 15.70
N GLY A 20 -4.26 1.80 16.46
CA GLY A 20 -4.45 1.05 17.71
C GLY A 20 -5.09 -0.33 17.53
N ARG A 21 -4.98 -0.92 16.33
CA ARG A 21 -5.53 -2.23 16.04
C ARG A 21 -4.82 -3.32 16.83
N LYS A 22 -5.59 -4.31 17.24
CA LYS A 22 -5.13 -5.55 17.85
C LYS A 22 -5.82 -6.72 17.17
N THR A 23 -5.15 -7.85 17.10
CA THR A 23 -5.72 -9.10 16.59
C THR A 23 -5.48 -10.21 17.60
N CYS A 24 -6.30 -11.26 17.55
CA CYS A 24 -6.08 -12.46 18.33
C CYS A 24 -5.33 -13.46 17.45
N LEU A 25 -4.12 -13.84 17.87
CA LEU A 25 -3.34 -14.87 17.19
C LEU A 25 -3.50 -16.19 17.92
N THR A 26 -3.60 -17.27 17.15
CA THR A 26 -3.63 -18.63 17.64
C THR A 26 -2.68 -19.47 16.79
N PHE A 27 -1.85 -20.25 17.45
CA PHE A 27 -0.98 -21.23 16.82
C PHE A 27 -1.33 -22.63 17.35
N ASP A 28 -1.06 -23.66 16.56
CA ASP A 28 -1.36 -25.04 16.93
C ASP A 28 -0.69 -25.40 18.27
N GLY A 29 -1.51 -25.86 19.22
CA GLY A 29 -1.05 -26.23 20.56
C GLY A 29 -0.75 -25.05 21.50
N SER A 30 -1.21 -23.84 21.18
CA SER A 30 -1.07 -22.66 22.04
C SER A 30 -2.41 -21.98 22.30
N ASP A 31 -2.53 -21.36 23.48
CA ASP A 31 -3.69 -20.52 23.78
C ASP A 31 -3.67 -19.23 22.94
N PRO A 32 -4.84 -18.72 22.54
CA PRO A 32 -4.93 -17.46 21.82
C PRO A 32 -4.37 -16.30 22.65
N PHE A 33 -3.66 -15.39 21.99
CA PHE A 33 -3.18 -14.17 22.64
C PHE A 33 -3.45 -12.93 21.82
N LEU A 34 -3.53 -11.79 22.50
CA LEU A 34 -3.77 -10.50 21.88
C LEU A 34 -2.44 -9.92 21.38
N PHE A 35 -2.37 -9.63 20.09
CA PHE A 35 -1.21 -9.04 19.43
C PHE A 35 -1.55 -7.65 18.90
N GLU A 36 -0.72 -6.66 19.20
CA GLU A 36 -0.86 -5.31 18.65
C GLU A 36 -0.33 -5.27 17.21
N LEU A 37 -1.07 -4.65 16.29
CA LEU A 37 -0.67 -4.53 14.88
C LEU A 37 0.01 -3.16 14.68
N PRO A 38 1.37 -3.08 14.67
CA PRO A 38 2.08 -1.80 14.63
C PRO A 38 2.00 -1.11 13.26
N CYS A 39 1.72 -1.86 12.20
CA CYS A 39 1.72 -1.36 10.83
C CYS A 39 0.82 -2.20 9.90
N GLY A 40 0.83 -1.85 8.62
CA GLY A 40 0.10 -2.57 7.56
C GLY A 40 -1.40 -2.30 7.55
N THR A 41 -2.11 -3.04 6.71
CA THR A 41 -3.58 -3.01 6.59
C THR A 41 -4.12 -4.43 6.68
N ASP A 42 -5.38 -4.60 7.08
CA ASP A 42 -5.96 -5.94 7.25
C ASP A 42 -6.14 -6.64 5.90
N GLN A 43 -5.57 -7.83 5.72
CA GLN A 43 -5.84 -8.65 4.54
C GLN A 43 -7.28 -9.16 4.56
N GLY A 44 -7.92 -9.25 3.39
CA GLY A 44 -9.33 -9.60 3.26
C GLY A 44 -10.30 -8.44 3.54
N CYS A 45 -9.81 -7.28 4.00
CA CYS A 45 -10.66 -6.11 4.13
C CYS A 45 -10.81 -5.37 2.78
N PRO A 46 -12.05 -5.06 2.32
CA PRO A 46 -12.27 -4.41 1.02
C PRO A 46 -11.57 -3.06 0.85
N SER A 47 -11.45 -2.28 1.94
CA SER A 47 -10.80 -0.97 1.88
C SER A 47 -9.27 -1.06 1.78
N SER A 48 -8.67 -2.14 2.28
CA SER A 48 -7.21 -2.29 2.36
C SER A 48 -6.56 -2.28 0.98
N GLY A 49 -7.13 -2.99 0.01
CA GLY A 49 -6.59 -3.04 -1.36
C GLY A 49 -6.59 -1.68 -2.07
N ILE A 50 -7.62 -0.87 -1.83
CA ILE A 50 -7.71 0.50 -2.37
C ILE A 50 -6.66 1.39 -1.72
N TRP A 51 -6.51 1.32 -0.40
CA TRP A 51 -5.51 2.11 0.32
C TRP A 51 -4.09 1.76 -0.06
N PHE A 52 -3.83 0.46 -0.28
CA PHE A 52 -2.53 -0.03 -0.71
C PHE A 52 -2.15 0.52 -2.09
N GLN A 53 -3.09 0.56 -3.04
CA GLN A 53 -2.87 1.22 -4.33
C GLN A 53 -2.53 2.71 -4.18
N PHE A 54 -3.24 3.44 -3.32
CA PHE A 54 -2.91 4.85 -3.05
C PHE A 54 -1.58 5.06 -2.31
N TYR A 55 -1.09 4.05 -1.59
CA TYR A 55 0.21 4.07 -0.93
C TYR A 55 1.33 3.86 -1.96
N ASN A 56 1.15 2.92 -2.90
CA ASN A 56 2.11 2.61 -3.94
C ASN A 56 2.06 3.55 -5.15
N ALA A 57 1.00 4.34 -5.33
CA ALA A 57 0.85 5.20 -6.52
C ALA A 57 2.06 6.13 -6.75
N ASP A 58 2.77 6.54 -5.69
CA ASP A 58 3.95 7.40 -5.76
C ASP A 58 5.13 6.76 -6.51
N LEU A 59 5.15 5.43 -6.62
CA LEU A 59 6.09 4.71 -7.47
C LEU A 59 5.93 5.07 -8.95
N LEU A 60 4.70 5.34 -9.40
CA LEU A 60 4.43 5.74 -10.79
C LEU A 60 4.83 7.19 -11.09
N ASP A 61 5.19 7.99 -10.08
CA ASP A 61 5.71 9.35 -10.29
C ASP A 61 7.24 9.35 -10.52
N ILE A 62 7.93 8.20 -10.32
CA ILE A 62 9.40 8.10 -10.39
C ILE A 62 9.94 8.13 -11.83
N PRO A 63 9.40 7.37 -12.80
CA PRO A 63 9.98 7.29 -14.14
C PRO A 63 10.01 8.64 -14.87
N GLN A 64 11.13 8.94 -15.49
CA GLN A 64 11.32 10.13 -16.31
C GLN A 64 11.05 9.83 -17.78
N LEU A 65 9.84 10.15 -18.25
CA LEU A 65 9.45 9.96 -19.66
C LEU A 65 10.41 10.64 -20.65
N ASN A 66 11.00 11.79 -20.28
CA ASN A 66 11.98 12.50 -21.10
C ASN A 66 13.32 11.75 -21.26
N ASN A 67 13.59 10.77 -20.41
CA ASN A 67 14.76 9.89 -20.46
C ASN A 67 14.40 8.47 -20.92
N GLU A 68 13.24 8.29 -21.55
CA GLU A 68 12.73 6.97 -21.97
C GLU A 68 12.63 5.96 -20.81
N GLU A 69 12.29 6.45 -19.62
CA GLU A 69 11.95 5.65 -18.46
C GLU A 69 10.42 5.55 -18.31
N TYR A 70 9.93 4.34 -18.10
CA TYR A 70 8.51 4.01 -17.98
C TYR A 70 8.26 3.21 -16.71
N GLY A 71 7.03 3.30 -16.19
CA GLY A 71 6.59 2.51 -15.05
C GLY A 71 5.17 2.00 -15.22
N VAL A 72 4.92 0.78 -14.77
CA VAL A 72 3.60 0.17 -14.69
C VAL A 72 3.47 -0.52 -13.34
N ALA A 73 2.30 -0.40 -12.71
CA ALA A 73 2.03 -1.02 -11.42
C ALA A 73 0.71 -1.79 -11.44
N PHE A 74 0.68 -2.92 -10.75
CA PHE A 74 -0.48 -3.77 -10.57
C PHE A 74 -0.48 -4.30 -9.13
N VAL A 75 -1.35 -3.75 -8.28
CA VAL A 75 -1.45 -4.08 -6.86
C VAL A 75 -0.10 -3.87 -6.13
N ASP A 76 0.68 -4.93 -5.92
CA ASP A 76 2.00 -4.95 -5.29
C ASP A 76 3.16 -5.03 -6.30
N ASP A 77 2.89 -5.44 -7.53
CA ASP A 77 3.90 -5.48 -8.58
C ASP A 77 4.11 -4.09 -9.18
N THR A 78 5.36 -3.67 -9.31
CA THR A 78 5.75 -2.48 -10.05
C THR A 78 6.93 -2.81 -10.95
N ALA A 79 6.78 -2.59 -12.24
CA ALA A 79 7.84 -2.74 -13.22
C ALA A 79 8.28 -1.38 -13.73
N TYR A 80 9.59 -1.17 -13.75
CA TYR A 80 10.24 -0.03 -14.41
C TYR A 80 10.98 -0.51 -15.65
N VAL A 81 10.91 0.27 -16.71
CA VAL A 81 11.57 0.01 -17.99
C VAL A 81 12.37 1.25 -18.35
N ALA A 82 13.64 1.07 -18.72
CA ALA A 82 14.46 2.14 -19.27
C ALA A 82 15.01 1.67 -20.62
N VAL A 83 15.02 2.58 -21.60
CA VAL A 83 15.59 2.33 -22.93
C VAL A 83 16.95 3.01 -22.99
N ALA A 84 17.93 2.34 -23.60
CA ALA A 84 19.25 2.90 -23.84
C ALA A 84 19.75 2.44 -25.22
N ASP A 85 20.55 3.29 -25.86
CA ASP A 85 21.22 2.93 -27.10
C ASP A 85 22.21 1.79 -26.86
N THR A 86 22.17 0.79 -27.74
CA THR A 86 23.21 -0.24 -27.80
C THR A 86 24.41 0.30 -28.59
N MET A 87 25.63 0.05 -28.08
CA MET A 87 26.89 0.40 -28.76
C MET A 87 27.05 -0.30 -30.13
#